data_AF-A0A6A7K189-F1
#
_entry.id   AF-A0A6A7K189-F1
#
_cell.length_a   1.000
_cell.length_b   1.000
_cell.length_c   1.000
_cell.angle_alpha   90.00
_cell.angle_beta   90.00
_cell.angle_gamma   90.00
#
_symmetry.space_group_name_H-M   'P 1'
#
loop_
_entity.id
_entity.type
_entity.pdbx_description
1 polymer ?
#
loop_
_entity_poly.entity_id
_entity_poly.type
_entity_poly.pdbx_seq_one_letter_code
_entity_poly.pdbx_strand_id
1 'polypeptide(L)' 'MKITLKTIFYVVYFCNLIYQIGFIGYKLLAHNSITITEWIIAVSSIAATTLIYIFVKKLNS' A
#
# COMPACT_ATOMS: atom_id res chain seq x y z
N MET A 1 -10.87 -5.79 23.20
CA MET A 1 -10.72 -6.19 21.79
C MET A 1 -9.27 -6.66 21.59
N LYS A 2 -9.02 -7.95 21.37
CA LYS A 2 -7.63 -8.42 21.15
C LYS A 2 -7.21 -8.03 19.73
N ILE A 3 -6.28 -7.10 19.62
CA ILE A 3 -5.66 -6.74 18.33
C ILE A 3 -4.82 -7.95 17.91
N THR A 4 -5.21 -8.60 16.83
CA THR A 4 -4.46 -9.73 16.26
C THR A 4 -3.46 -9.20 15.23
N LEU A 5 -2.37 -9.93 15.00
CA LEU A 5 -1.38 -9.60 13.96
C LEU A 5 -2.04 -9.43 12.57
N LYS A 6 -3.09 -10.21 12.30
CA LYS A 6 -3.95 -10.08 11.11
C LYS A 6 -4.60 -8.70 11.04
N THR A 7 -5.22 -8.24 12.13
CA THR A 7 -5.86 -6.92 12.17
C THR A 7 -4.85 -5.79 11.90
N ILE A 8 -3.66 -5.87 12.50
CA ILE A 8 -2.58 -4.88 12.27
C ILE A 8 -2.17 -4.87 10.80
N PHE A 9 -1.97 -6.04 10.19
CA PHE A 9 -1.60 -6.14 8.78
C PHE A 9 -2.63 -5.52 7.84
N TYR A 10 -3.91 -5.78 8.07
CA TYR A 10 -5.00 -5.21 7.26
C TYR A 10 -5.04 -3.68 7.37
N VAL A 11 -4.83 -3.13 8.56
CA VAL A 11 -4.76 -1.68 8.78
C VAL A 11 -3.55 -1.09 8.05
N VAL A 12 -2.37 -1.68 8.18
CA VAL A 12 -1.15 -1.21 7.48
C VAL A 12 -1.32 -1.28 5.96
N TYR A 13 -1.92 -2.35 5.45
CA TYR A 13 -2.24 -2.49 4.02
C TYR A 13 -3.15 -1.37 3.52
N PHE A 14 -4.23 -1.09 4.26
CA PHE A 14 -5.17 -0.03 3.91
C PHE A 14 -4.52 1.37 3.96
N CYS A 15 -3.71 1.65 4.98
CA CYS A 15 -2.95 2.89 5.08
C CYS A 15 -1.95 3.05 3.93
N ASN A 16 -1.27 1.98 3.51
CA ASN A 16 -0.35 2.03 2.38
C ASN A 16 -1.08 2.38 1.07
N LEU A 17 -2.25 1.78 0.82
CA LEU A 17 -3.06 2.11 -0.35
C LEU A 17 -3.50 3.58 -0.36
N ILE A 18 -4.02 4.09 0.76
CA ILE A 18 -4.41 5.50 0.90
C ILE A 18 -3.21 6.41 0.64
N TYR A 19 -2.05 6.10 1.23
CA TYR A 19 -0.84 6.88 1.05
C TYR A 19 -0.42 6.96 -0.42
N GLN A 20 -0.39 5.83 -1.13
CA GLN A 20 0.01 5.81 -2.55
C GLN A 20 -0.97 6.59 -3.44
N ILE A 21 -2.28 6.43 -3.22
CA ILE A 21 -3.32 7.19 -3.93
C ILE A 21 -3.18 8.69 -3.65
N GLY A 22 -2.99 9.06 -2.38
CA GLY A 22 -2.81 10.46 -1.97
C GLY A 22 -1.55 11.08 -2.55
N PHE A 23 -0.44 10.34 -2.57
CA PHE A 23 0.83 10.79 -3.15
C PHE A 23 0.70 11.03 -4.66
N ILE A 24 0.13 10.07 -5.40
CA ILE A 24 -0.11 10.21 -6.84
C ILE A 24 -1.07 11.38 -7.11
N GLY A 25 -2.16 11.50 -6.34
CA GLY A 25 -3.12 12.58 -6.45
C GLY A 25 -2.51 13.96 -6.17
N TYR A 26 -1.68 14.07 -5.13
CA TYR A 26 -0.95 15.31 -4.82
C TYR A 26 -0.04 15.74 -5.96
N LYS A 27 0.74 14.80 -6.54
CA LYS A 27 1.62 15.10 -7.68
C LYS A 27 0.84 15.56 -8.90
N LEU A 28 -0.30 14.90 -9.19
CA LEU A 28 -1.22 15.30 -10.26
C LEU A 28 -1.77 16.71 -10.05
N LEU A 29 -2.26 17.03 -8.85
CA LEU A 29 -2.81 18.35 -8.52
C LEU A 29 -1.75 19.45 -8.51
N ALA A 30 -0.53 19.13 -8.11
CA ALA A 30 0.59 20.06 -8.10
C ALA A 30 1.25 20.23 -9.49
N HIS A 31 0.70 19.60 -10.54
CA HIS A 31 1.30 19.55 -11.89
C HIS A 31 2.77 19.13 -11.91
N ASN A 32 3.18 18.35 -10.90
CA ASN A 32 4.54 17.87 -10.77
C ASN A 32 4.66 16.52 -11.47
N SER A 33 5.67 16.38 -12.31
CA SER A 33 5.96 15.08 -12.93
C SER A 33 6.28 14.05 -11.85
N ILE A 34 5.70 12.86 -12.02
CA ILE A 34 6.07 11.69 -11.23
C ILE A 34 7.29 11.10 -11.92
N THR A 35 8.42 11.09 -11.22
CA THR A 35 9.64 10.50 -11.73
C THR A 35 9.48 8.99 -11.89
N ILE A 36 10.27 8.39 -12.78
CA ILE A 36 10.28 6.93 -12.99
C ILE A 36 10.57 6.20 -11.67
N THR A 37 11.48 6.74 -10.85
CA THR A 37 11.81 6.20 -9.53
C THR A 37 10.61 6.19 -8.59
N GLU A 38 9.85 7.29 -8.52
CA GLU A 38 8.63 7.39 -7.70
C GLU A 38 7.55 6.40 -8.16
N TRP A 39 7.38 6.23 -9.48
CA TRP A 39 6.48 5.24 -10.06
C TRP A 39 6.87 3.81 -9.67
N ILE A 40 8.15 3.47 -9.79
CA ILE A 40 8.67 2.15 -9.41
C ILE A 40 8.43 1.90 -7.93
N ILE A 41 8.69 2.89 -7.06
CA ILE A 41 8.45 2.76 -5.61
C ILE A 41 6.97 2.51 -5.32
N ALA A 42 6.07 3.30 -5.94
CA ALA A 42 4.63 3.15 -5.72
C ALA A 42 4.13 1.75 -6.14
N VAL A 43 4.49 1.32 -7.36
CA VAL A 43 4.09 0.00 -7.88
C VAL A 43 4.68 -1.14 -7.06
N SER A 44 5.96 -1.05 -6.70
CA SER A 44 6.65 -2.07 -5.89
C SER A 44 6.04 -2.19 -4.49
N SER A 45 5.70 -1.04 -3.88
CA SER A 45 5.06 -1.00 -2.56
C SER A 45 3.67 -1.65 -2.59
N ILE A 46 2.85 -1.32 -3.58
CA ILE A 46 1.52 -1.92 -3.78
C ILE A 46 1.65 -3.43 -4.02
N ALA A 47 2.57 -3.86 -4.91
CA ALA A 47 2.78 -5.27 -5.22
C ALA A 47 3.24 -6.07 -3.99
N ALA A 48 4.23 -5.57 -3.24
CA ALA A 48 4.75 -6.23 -2.04
C ALA A 48 3.66 -6.36 -0.96
N THR A 49 2.93 -5.29 -0.67
CA THR A 49 1.86 -5.32 0.34
C THR A 49 0.67 -6.19 -0.08
N THR A 50 0.36 -6.26 -1.38
CA THR A 50 -0.67 -7.16 -1.93
C THR A 50 -0.25 -8.63 -1.80
N LEU A 51 1.01 -8.97 -2.13
CA LEU A 51 1.53 -10.32 -1.95
C LEU A 51 1.46 -10.75 -0.48
N ILE A 52 1.91 -9.89 0.44
CA ILE A 52 1.83 -10.17 1.87
C ILE A 52 0.39 -10.37 2.32
N TYR A 53 -0.55 -9.55 1.83
CA TYR A 53 -1.98 -9.73 2.10
C TYR A 53 -2.49 -11.10 1.67
N ILE A 54 -2.15 -11.55 0.45
CA ILE A 54 -2.55 -12.87 -0.06
C ILE A 54 -1.96 -13.99 0.80
N PHE A 55 -0.68 -13.91 1.15
CA PHE A 55 -0.03 -14.89 2.02
C PHE A 55 -0.68 -14.96 3.41
N VAL A 56 -0.90 -13.81 4.05
CA VAL A 56 -1.56 -13.72 5.37
C VAL A 56 -3.00 -14.26 5.28
N LYS A 57 -3.72 -13.96 4.20
CA LYS A 57 -5.08 -14.50 4.00
C LYS A 57 -5.06 -16.02 3.85
N LYS A 58 -4.12 -16.57 3.08
CA LYS A 58 -3.98 -18.01 2.83
C LYS A 58 -3.54 -18.80 4.07
N LEU A 59 -2.70 -18.23 4.92
CA LEU A 59 -2.24 -18.86 6.17
C LEU A 59 -3.33 -18.91 7.27
N ASN A 60 -4.34 -18.05 7.18
CA ASN A 60 -5.41 -17.92 8.18
C ASN A 60 -6.78 -18.40 7.64
N SER A 61 -6.79 -19.13 6.52
CA SER A 61 -7.96 -19.78 5.92
C SER A 61 -7.81 -21.29 6.00
#